data_AF-A0A9D1ZCX5-F1
#
_entry.id   AF-A0A9D1ZCX5-F1
#
_cell.length_a   1.000
_cell.length_b   1.000
_cell.length_c   1.000
_cell.angle_alpha   90.00
_cell.angle_beta   90.00
_cell.angle_gamma   90.00
#
_symmetry.space_group_name_H-M   'P 1'
#
loop_
_entity.id
_entity.type
_entity.pdbx_description
1 polymer ?
#
loop_
_entity_poly.entity_id
_entity_poly.type
_entity_poly.pdbx_seq_one_letter_code
_entity_poly.pdbx_strand_id
1 'polypeptide(L)'
;MKINPTAAYHAYNKISEHLRPARMEETAGQPVQTGKTDQIQISPEAARSQEVEQYARTVTAELCRPASQQRLDALRTAIQNGEYHIPTEKLADAMMKKWLLA
;
A
#
# COMPACT_ATOMS: atom_id res chain seq x y z
N MET A 1 -39.65 3.22 2.25
CA MET A 1 -38.89 2.87 3.47
C MET A 1 -38.30 4.17 4.03
N LYS A 2 -38.59 4.56 5.28
CA LYS A 2 -38.06 5.79 5.88
C LYS A 2 -36.89 5.41 6.79
N ILE A 3 -35.67 5.76 6.41
CA ILE A 3 -34.49 5.52 7.22
C ILE A 3 -34.33 6.70 8.18
N ASN A 4 -34.26 6.42 9.49
CA ASN A 4 -34.03 7.44 10.49
C ASN A 4 -32.52 7.74 10.56
N PRO A 5 -32.08 8.98 10.22
CA PRO A 5 -30.66 9.32 10.16
C PRO A 5 -29.96 9.24 11.52
N THR A 6 -30.67 9.54 12.60
CA THR A 6 -30.15 9.44 13.98
C THR A 6 -29.92 7.99 14.37
N ALA A 7 -30.86 7.09 14.04
CA ALA A 7 -30.69 5.66 14.30
C ALA A 7 -29.54 5.06 13.49
N ALA A 8 -29.38 5.48 12.23
CA ALA A 8 -28.26 5.07 11.38
C ALA A 8 -26.91 5.54 11.94
N TYR A 9 -26.85 6.77 12.44
CA TYR A 9 -25.64 7.34 13.05
C TYR A 9 -25.22 6.58 14.33
N HIS A 10 -26.18 6.24 15.19
CA HIS A 10 -25.87 5.45 16.39
C HIS A 10 -25.42 4.02 16.06
N ALA A 11 -25.99 3.41 15.02
CA ALA A 11 -25.55 2.09 14.55
C ALA A 11 -24.11 2.14 14.03
N TYR A 12 -23.76 3.15 13.22
CA TYR A 12 -22.40 3.33 12.71
C TYR A 12 -21.38 3.52 13.84
N ASN A 13 -21.71 4.32 14.85
CA ASN A 13 -20.82 4.58 15.98
C ASN A 13 -20.59 3.35 16.87
N LYS A 14 -21.61 2.50 17.08
CA LYS A 14 -21.41 1.24 17.81
C LYS A 14 -20.42 0.30 17.11
N ILE A 15 -20.49 0.25 15.77
CA ILE A 15 -19.60 -0.62 14.98
C ILE A 15 -18.17 -0.06 14.97
N SER A 16 -18.01 1.27 14.89
CA SER A 16 -16.69 1.89 14.89
C SER A 16 -15.95 1.78 16.23
N GLU A 17 -16.69 1.72 17.35
CA GLU A 17 -16.10 1.44 18.68
C GLU A 17 -15.46 0.05 18.74
N HIS A 18 -16.01 -0.94 18.05
CA HIS A 18 -15.48 -2.33 18.03
C HIS A 18 -14.36 -2.51 16.99
N LEU A 19 -14.22 -1.56 16.06
CA LEU A 19 -13.17 -1.54 15.03
C LEU A 19 -11.96 -0.70 15.44
N ARG A 20 -11.95 -0.08 16.62
CA ARG A 20 -10.72 0.52 17.14
C ARG A 20 -9.72 -0.62 17.38
N PRO A 21 -8.57 -0.63 16.69
CA PRO A 21 -7.53 -1.59 17.02
C PRO A 21 -7.09 -1.28 18.45
N ALA A 22 -7.43 -2.17 19.37
CA ALA A 22 -6.85 -2.18 20.70
C ALA A 22 -5.33 -2.22 20.51
N ARG A 23 -4.67 -1.18 21.02
CA ARG A 23 -3.22 -1.12 21.14
C ARG A 23 -2.79 -2.45 21.76
N MET A 24 -1.95 -3.16 21.02
CA MET A 24 -1.45 -4.50 21.32
C MET A 24 -0.76 -4.47 22.69
N GLU A 25 -1.48 -4.83 23.75
CA GLU A 25 -0.89 -5.30 25.00
C GLU A 25 -1.08 -6.81 25.02
N GLU A 26 0.05 -7.51 24.97
CA GLU A 26 0.12 -8.94 25.21
C GLU A 26 -0.38 -9.21 26.63
N THR A 27 -1.56 -9.81 26.76
CA THR A 27 -1.93 -10.47 28.01
C THR A 27 -2.64 -11.78 27.70
N ALA A 28 -2.01 -12.85 28.19
CA ALA A 28 -2.47 -14.21 28.07
C ALA A 28 -3.86 -14.39 28.71
N GLY A 29 -4.73 -15.11 27.99
CA GLY A 29 -5.77 -15.95 28.56
C GLY A 29 -7.08 -15.27 28.94
N GLN A 30 -8.09 -15.40 28.07
CA GLN A 30 -9.47 -15.78 28.44
C GLN A 30 -10.26 -16.19 27.18
N PRO A 31 -10.98 -17.33 27.18
CA PRO A 31 -11.83 -17.69 26.04
C PRO A 31 -13.07 -16.80 26.04
N VAL A 32 -13.16 -15.93 25.04
CA VAL A 32 -14.37 -15.14 24.75
C VAL A 32 -15.51 -16.11 24.41
N GLN A 33 -16.60 -16.05 25.18
CA GLN A 33 -17.78 -16.86 24.94
C GLN A 33 -18.33 -16.61 23.53
N THR A 34 -18.41 -17.68 22.75
CA THR A 34 -18.90 -17.71 21.38
C THR A 34 -20.40 -17.40 21.33
N GLY A 35 -20.74 -16.16 20.96
CA GLY A 35 -22.00 -15.90 20.27
C GLY A 35 -22.07 -16.67 18.95
N LYS A 36 -23.23 -16.72 18.30
CA LYS A 36 -23.36 -17.29 16.94
C LYS A 36 -22.47 -16.47 16.00
N THR A 37 -21.29 -16.97 15.72
CA THR A 37 -20.30 -16.32 14.87
C THR A 37 -20.22 -17.11 13.57
N ASP A 38 -20.38 -16.42 12.46
CA ASP A 38 -20.22 -17.03 11.14
C ASP A 38 -18.77 -17.45 10.94
N GLN A 39 -18.56 -18.68 10.47
CA GLN A 39 -17.23 -19.19 10.17
C GLN A 39 -16.89 -18.92 8.70
N ILE A 40 -15.87 -18.11 8.46
CA ILE A 40 -15.36 -17.84 7.11
C ILE A 40 -14.13 -18.73 6.88
N GLN A 41 -14.14 -19.54 5.82
CA GLN A 41 -13.00 -20.32 5.37
C GLN A 41 -12.45 -19.73 4.08
N ILE A 42 -11.19 -19.30 4.10
CA ILE A 42 -10.49 -18.83 2.89
C ILE A 42 -9.94 -20.06 2.17
N SER A 43 -10.22 -20.19 0.87
CA SER A 43 -9.66 -21.28 0.08
C SER A 43 -8.13 -21.18 0.00
N PRO A 44 -7.41 -22.29 -0.05
CA PRO A 44 -5.94 -22.27 -0.17
C PRO A 44 -5.47 -21.56 -1.46
N GLU A 45 -6.26 -21.55 -2.53
CA GLU A 45 -6.00 -20.79 -3.76
C GLU A 45 -6.09 -19.27 -3.54
N ALA A 46 -7.08 -18.82 -2.76
CA ALA A 46 -7.26 -17.40 -2.44
C ALA A 46 -6.13 -16.88 -1.55
N ALA A 47 -5.68 -17.69 -0.57
CA ALA A 47 -4.53 -17.37 0.26
C ALA A 47 -3.24 -17.19 -0.57
N ARG A 48 -2.96 -18.13 -1.49
CA ARG A 48 -1.80 -18.02 -2.40
C ARG A 48 -1.88 -16.79 -3.31
N SER A 49 -3.07 -16.50 -3.84
CA SER A 49 -3.26 -15.33 -4.71
C SER A 49 -3.01 -14.01 -3.95
N GLN A 50 -3.43 -13.94 -2.68
CA GLN A 50 -3.20 -12.79 -1.82
C GLN A 50 -1.70 -12.57 -1.54
N GLU A 51 -0.94 -13.63 -1.28
CA GLU A 51 0.52 -13.54 -1.08
C GLU A 51 1.23 -13.02 -2.34
N VAL A 52 0.86 -13.54 -3.52
CA VAL A 52 1.39 -13.08 -4.81
C VAL A 52 1.06 -11.61 -5.05
N GLU A 53 -0.17 -11.19 -4.75
CA GLU A 53 -0.59 -9.81 -4.91
C GLU A 53 0.16 -8.87 -3.95
N GLN A 54 0.33 -9.28 -2.68
CA GLN A 54 1.13 -8.53 -1.71
C GLN A 54 2.58 -8.39 -2.18
N TYR A 55 3.19 -9.46 -2.68
CA TYR A 55 4.54 -9.41 -3.23
C TYR A 55 4.63 -8.46 -4.42
N ALA A 56 3.71 -8.56 -5.38
CA ALA A 56 3.67 -7.68 -6.55
C ALA A 56 3.52 -6.20 -6.16
N ARG A 57 2.70 -5.90 -5.14
CA ARG A 57 2.53 -4.54 -4.60
C ARG A 57 3.83 -4.02 -3.98
N THR A 58 4.53 -4.84 -3.20
CA THR A 58 5.82 -4.46 -2.58
C THR A 58 6.88 -4.18 -3.64
N VAL A 59 7.04 -5.05 -4.64
CA VAL A 59 8.00 -4.85 -5.74
C VAL A 59 7.68 -3.57 -6.52
N THR A 60 6.41 -3.34 -6.82
CA THR A 60 5.99 -2.12 -7.52
C THR A 60 6.26 -0.87 -6.68
N ALA A 61 6.03 -0.93 -5.36
CA ALA A 61 6.32 0.18 -4.46
C ALA A 61 7.83 0.51 -4.37
N GLU A 62 8.69 -0.51 -4.43
CA GLU A 62 10.14 -0.31 -4.50
C GLU A 62 10.58 0.30 -5.83
N LEU A 63 10.01 -0.16 -6.95
CA LEU A 63 10.31 0.39 -8.28
C LEU A 63 9.84 1.84 -8.44
N CYS A 64 8.66 2.16 -7.88
CA CYS A 64 8.10 3.51 -7.90
C CYS A 64 8.65 4.40 -6.78
N ARG A 65 9.58 3.90 -5.95
CA ARG A 65 10.14 4.68 -4.85
C ARG A 65 10.83 5.92 -5.42
N PRO A 66 10.46 7.14 -4.97
CA PRO A 66 11.11 8.35 -5.42
C PRO A 66 12.60 8.32 -5.04
N ALA A 67 13.43 8.95 -5.86
CA ALA A 67 14.85 9.09 -5.56
C ALA A 67 15.05 9.76 -4.20
N SER A 68 16.02 9.27 -3.42
CA SER A 68 16.36 9.88 -2.13
C SER A 68 16.86 11.31 -2.31
N GLN A 69 16.63 12.16 -1.32
CA GLN A 69 17.06 13.56 -1.35
C GLN A 69 18.57 13.69 -1.58
N GLN A 70 19.37 12.84 -0.92
CA GLN A 70 20.82 12.77 -1.10
C GLN A 70 21.22 12.50 -2.56
N ARG A 71 20.49 11.61 -3.26
CA ARG A 71 20.75 11.32 -4.68
C ARG A 71 20.43 12.52 -5.56
N LEU A 72 19.34 13.23 -5.27
CA LEU A 72 18.97 14.44 -5.99
C LEU A 72 19.98 15.56 -5.80
N ASP A 73 20.48 15.75 -4.58
CA ASP A 73 21.48 16.77 -4.29
C ASP A 73 22.84 16.45 -4.95
N ALA A 74 23.26 15.18 -4.92
CA ALA A 74 24.45 14.73 -5.65
C ALA A 74 24.34 14.96 -7.16
N LEU A 75 23.18 14.64 -7.76
CA LEU A 75 22.89 14.93 -9.17
C LEU A 75 22.92 16.43 -9.46
N ARG A 76 22.33 17.25 -8.60
CA ARG A 76 22.33 18.71 -8.75
C ARG A 76 23.76 19.26 -8.76
N THR A 77 24.61 18.82 -7.84
CA THR A 77 26.02 19.23 -7.79
C THR A 77 26.78 18.78 -9.03
N ALA A 78 26.61 17.52 -9.47
CA ALA A 78 27.28 17.02 -10.68
C ALA A 78 26.88 17.80 -11.95
N ILE A 79 25.61 18.22 -12.05
CA ILE A 79 25.14 19.07 -13.15
C ILE A 79 25.77 20.47 -13.07
N GLN A 80 25.78 21.08 -11.88
CA GLN A 80 26.38 22.41 -11.67
C GLN A 80 27.87 22.45 -12.00
N ASN A 81 28.58 21.36 -11.70
CA ASN A 81 30.01 21.22 -11.98
C ASN A 81 30.30 20.85 -13.45
N GLY A 82 29.28 20.55 -14.26
CA GLY A 82 29.45 20.10 -15.65
C GLY A 82 29.96 18.66 -15.80
N GLU A 83 30.00 17.89 -14.71
CA GLU A 83 30.49 16.50 -14.66
C GLU A 83 29.41 15.47 -15.02
N TYR A 84 28.15 15.92 -15.11
CA TYR A 84 27.04 15.06 -15.47
C TYR A 84 26.91 14.90 -16.99
N HIS A 85 27.25 13.71 -17.49
CA HIS A 85 27.12 13.35 -18.91
C HIS A 85 26.15 12.18 -19.12
N ILE A 86 25.18 12.37 -20.01
CA ILE A 86 24.32 11.30 -20.52
C ILE A 86 24.82 10.86 -21.91
N PRO A 87 25.16 9.58 -22.14
CA PRO A 87 25.48 9.08 -23.47
C PRO A 87 24.30 9.24 -24.43
N THR A 88 24.58 9.65 -25.67
CA THR A 88 23.57 9.92 -26.70
C THR A 88 22.66 8.71 -26.97
N GLU A 89 23.20 7.50 -26.92
CA GLU A 89 22.45 6.24 -27.09
C GLU A 89 21.35 6.09 -26.04
N LYS A 90 21.67 6.35 -24.77
CA LYS A 90 20.70 6.26 -23.66
C LYS A 90 19.61 7.33 -23.78
N LEU A 91 19.95 8.51 -24.31
CA LEU A 91 19.00 9.57 -24.58
C LEU A 91 18.02 9.15 -25.69
N ALA A 92 18.54 8.62 -26.80
CA ALA A 92 17.74 8.15 -27.92
C ALA A 92 16.78 7.02 -27.49
N ASP A 93 17.27 6.03 -26.76
CA ASP A 93 16.45 4.93 -26.22
C ASP A 93 15.31 5.44 -25.33
N ALA A 94 15.60 6.40 -24.44
CA ALA A 94 14.60 6.98 -23.56
C ALA A 94 13.52 7.75 -24.34
N MET A 95 13.91 8.51 -25.35
CA MET A 95 12.98 9.23 -26.22
C MET A 95 12.07 8.28 -27.00
N MET A 96 12.63 7.20 -27.56
CA MET A 96 11.87 6.21 -28.32
C MET A 96 10.90 5.41 -27.45
N LYS A 97 11.32 4.99 -26.24
CA LYS A 97 10.45 4.28 -25.29
C LYS A 97 9.24 5.11 -24.86
N LYS A 98 9.42 6.42 -24.64
CA LYS A 98 8.33 7.33 -24.29
C LYS A 98 7.31 7.47 -25.42
N TRP A 99 7.75 7.40 -26.66
CA TRP A 99 6.89 7.50 -27.84
C TRP A 99 6.04 6.25 -28.08
N LEU A 100 6.56 5.07 -27.76
CA LEU A 100 5.87 3.79 -27.93
C LEU A 100 4.84 3.48 -26.83
N LEU A 101 4.90 4.19 -25.71
CA LEU A 101 4.00 4.04 -24.56
C LEU A 101 2.94 5.16 -24.47
N ALA A 102 2.88 6.05 -25.47
CA ALA A 102 1.93 7.16 -25.56
C ALA A 102 0.76 6.81 -26.49
#